data_AF-A0A9E3GQZ9-F1
#
_entry.id   AF-A0A9E3GQZ9-F1
#
_cell.length_a   1.000
_cell.length_b   1.000
_cell.length_c   1.000
_cell.angle_alpha   90.00
_cell.angle_beta   90.00
_cell.angle_gamma   90.00
#
_symmetry.space_group_name_H-M   'P 1'
#
loop_
_entity.id
_entity.type
_entity.pdbx_description
1 polymer ?
#
loop_
_entity_poly.entity_id
_entity_poly.type
_entity_poly.pdbx_seq_one_letter_code
_entity_poly.pdbx_strand_id
1 'polypeptide(L)'
;MSGGSAPRSATLAWVALTATLGAGLVGAIRQRREARRIRAGALPRAGAAAVILPSSPEGALARRLATWTPAAPTSALGRVAAMAWASPLTAVGLALGATTGGRARWDDEHGCLVIEGARAGSARLLRVVGAGANAMGHVVVSTYGRTPPVVLAHEAGHVRQAERLGPLLFPVYVWSAARYGYRDNPIERGARLAARRWLDAGSVSAPRP
;
A
#
# COMPACT_ATOMS: atom_id res chain seq x y z
N MET A 1 27.80 40.07 -16.66
CA MET A 1 27.64 38.60 -16.60
C MET A 1 27.07 38.24 -15.23
N SER A 2 25.75 38.20 -15.12
CA SER A 2 25.03 37.85 -13.89
C SER A 2 25.01 36.32 -13.74
N GLY A 3 25.92 35.79 -12.92
CA GLY A 3 25.93 34.39 -12.51
C GLY A 3 24.75 34.11 -11.58
N GLY A 4 23.61 33.72 -12.14
CA GLY A 4 22.46 33.23 -11.38
C GLY A 4 22.80 31.88 -10.76
N SER A 5 23.16 31.89 -9.47
CA SER A 5 23.22 30.65 -8.68
C SER A 5 21.80 30.08 -8.59
N ALA A 6 21.59 28.87 -9.09
CA ALA A 6 20.31 28.19 -8.93
C ALA A 6 20.00 28.09 -7.41
N PRO A 7 18.75 28.33 -6.98
CA PRO A 7 18.42 28.36 -5.56
C PRO A 7 18.63 26.98 -4.95
N ARG A 8 19.45 26.91 -3.89
CA ARG A 8 19.84 25.67 -3.16
C ARG A 8 18.66 24.76 -2.78
N SER A 9 17.46 25.31 -2.65
CA SER A 9 16.21 24.58 -2.36
C SER A 9 15.78 23.63 -3.48
N ALA A 10 15.97 24.02 -4.75
CA ALA A 10 15.66 23.17 -5.89
C ALA A 10 16.55 21.92 -5.90
N THR A 11 17.84 22.08 -5.59
CA THR A 11 18.79 20.97 -5.50
C THR A 11 18.41 19.95 -4.42
N LEU A 12 18.01 20.41 -3.23
CA LEU A 12 17.59 19.53 -2.14
C LEU A 12 16.32 18.74 -2.48
N ALA A 13 15.35 19.38 -3.13
CA ALA A 13 14.13 18.70 -3.58
C ALA A 13 14.44 17.61 -4.62
N TRP A 14 15.32 17.89 -5.58
CA TRP A 14 15.76 16.92 -6.57
C TRP A 14 16.53 15.75 -5.96
N VAL A 15 17.40 16.02 -4.99
CA VAL A 15 18.12 14.97 -4.26
C VAL A 15 17.15 14.08 -3.49
N ALA A 16 16.19 14.66 -2.76
CA ALA A 16 15.20 13.91 -2.00
C ALA A 16 14.30 13.05 -2.91
N LEU A 17 13.86 13.60 -4.05
CA LEU A 17 13.08 12.86 -5.05
C LEU A 17 13.89 11.69 -5.63
N THR A 18 15.12 11.96 -6.06
CA THR A 18 16.00 10.94 -6.65
C THR A 18 16.30 9.82 -5.66
N ALA A 19 16.61 10.17 -4.40
CA ALA A 19 16.85 9.21 -3.34
C ALA A 19 15.60 8.34 -3.06
N THR A 20 14.40 8.95 -3.08
CA THR A 20 13.13 8.24 -2.89
C THR A 20 12.84 7.28 -4.05
N LEU A 21 13.10 7.68 -5.29
CA LEU A 21 12.98 6.80 -6.45
C LEU A 21 13.99 5.64 -6.39
N GLY A 22 15.24 5.93 -5.98
CA GLY A 22 16.26 4.92 -5.74
C GLY A 22 15.85 3.90 -4.67
N ALA A 23 15.29 4.36 -3.54
CA ALA A 23 14.73 3.50 -2.52
C ALA A 23 13.58 2.64 -3.07
N GLY A 24 12.70 3.22 -3.90
CA GLY A 24 11.65 2.50 -4.63
C GLY A 24 12.19 1.35 -5.48
N LEU A 25 13.26 1.59 -6.24
CA LEU A 25 13.91 0.57 -7.05
C LEU A 25 14.49 -0.55 -6.19
N VAL A 26 15.21 -0.21 -5.11
CA VAL A 26 15.76 -1.21 -4.17
C VAL A 26 14.65 -2.05 -3.54
N GLY A 27 13.57 -1.41 -3.09
CA GLY A 27 12.39 -2.08 -2.54
C GLY A 27 11.76 -3.05 -3.54
N ALA A 28 11.57 -2.63 -4.79
CA ALA A 28 11.01 -3.48 -5.85
C ALA A 28 11.90 -4.69 -6.18
N ILE A 29 13.23 -4.51 -6.21
CA ILE A 29 14.18 -5.62 -6.40
C ILE A 29 14.07 -6.63 -5.24
N ARG A 30 14.01 -6.15 -3.99
CA ARG A 30 13.85 -7.02 -2.80
C ARG A 30 12.54 -7.78 -2.85
N GLN A 31 11.42 -7.10 -3.11
CA GLN A 31 10.11 -7.73 -3.24
C GLN A 31 10.09 -8.79 -4.35
N ARG A 32 10.68 -8.50 -5.51
CA ARG A 32 10.78 -9.49 -6.60
C ARG A 32 11.62 -10.71 -6.23
N ARG A 33 12.70 -10.53 -5.47
CA ARG A 33 13.52 -11.64 -4.94
C ARG A 33 12.73 -12.48 -3.93
N GLU A 34 11.99 -11.85 -3.02
CA GLU A 34 11.09 -12.52 -2.09
C GLU A 34 10.02 -13.33 -2.84
N ALA A 35 9.38 -12.76 -3.85
CA ALA A 35 8.39 -13.45 -4.68
C ALA A 35 8.97 -14.66 -5.43
N ARG A 36 10.22 -14.58 -5.91
CA ARG A 36 10.93 -15.72 -6.53
C ARG A 36 11.18 -16.83 -5.50
N ARG A 37 11.65 -16.49 -4.30
CA ARG A 37 11.87 -17.46 -3.22
C ARG A 37 10.57 -18.14 -2.79
N ILE A 38 9.46 -17.41 -2.74
CA ILE A 38 8.12 -17.97 -2.48
C ILE A 38 7.73 -18.97 -3.56
N ARG A 39 7.91 -18.63 -4.85
CA ARG A 39 7.61 -19.56 -5.96
C ARG A 39 8.49 -20.81 -5.94
N ALA A 40 9.72 -20.70 -5.48
CA ALA A 40 10.64 -21.81 -5.30
C ALA A 40 10.39 -22.62 -4.02
N GLY A 41 9.37 -22.29 -3.21
CA GLY A 41 9.10 -22.96 -1.94
C GLY A 41 10.06 -22.60 -0.80
N ALA A 42 11.07 -21.76 -1.05
CA ALA A 42 12.09 -21.37 -0.08
C ALA A 42 11.62 -20.29 0.93
N LEU A 43 10.40 -19.75 0.75
CA LEU A 43 9.74 -18.84 1.69
C LEU A 43 8.23 -19.11 1.70
N PRO A 44 7.57 -19.13 2.87
CA PRO A 44 6.12 -19.29 2.93
C PRO A 44 5.41 -18.08 2.34
N ARG A 45 4.23 -18.26 1.73
CA ARG A 45 3.39 -17.13 1.30
C ARG A 45 2.92 -16.32 2.51
N ALA A 46 3.09 -15.01 2.46
CA ALA A 46 2.44 -14.11 3.41
C ALA A 46 1.05 -13.79 2.88
N GLY A 47 0.01 -14.35 3.49
CA GLY A 47 -1.37 -13.97 3.21
C GLY A 47 -1.67 -12.52 3.60
N ALA A 48 -2.75 -11.97 3.06
CA ALA A 48 -3.24 -10.62 3.34
C ALA A 48 -3.51 -10.35 4.83
N ALA A 49 -3.77 -11.42 5.61
CA ALA A 49 -3.90 -11.41 7.06
C ALA A 49 -2.90 -12.39 7.72
N ALA A 50 -1.63 -12.50 7.26
CA ALA A 50 -0.59 -13.36 7.85
C ALA A 50 0.25 -12.65 8.93
N VAL A 51 0.46 -13.30 10.09
CA VAL A 51 1.23 -12.74 11.21
C VAL A 51 2.69 -12.92 10.86
N ILE A 52 3.41 -11.82 10.72
CA ILE A 52 4.83 -11.84 10.33
C ILE A 52 5.62 -11.24 11.47
N LEU A 53 6.39 -12.09 12.13
CA LEU A 53 7.40 -11.65 13.08
C LEU A 53 8.57 -11.03 12.32
N PRO A 54 9.11 -9.89 12.79
CA PRO A 54 10.24 -9.24 12.13
C PRO A 54 11.45 -10.19 12.11
N SER A 55 12.11 -10.31 10.96
CA SER A 55 13.35 -11.09 10.83
C SER A 55 14.60 -10.32 11.26
N SER A 56 14.48 -9.03 11.57
CA SER A 56 15.58 -8.15 11.96
C SER A 56 15.17 -7.24 13.12
N PRO A 57 16.12 -6.82 13.99
CA PRO A 57 15.86 -5.82 15.01
C PRO A 57 15.29 -4.55 14.38
N GLU A 58 14.19 -4.07 14.94
CA GLU A 58 13.49 -2.90 14.44
C GLU A 58 13.41 -1.79 15.49
N GLY A 59 13.53 -0.54 15.05
CA GLY A 59 13.43 0.63 15.92
C GLY A 59 12.00 0.86 16.44
N ALA A 60 11.86 1.72 17.45
CA ALA A 60 10.56 2.03 18.06
C ALA A 60 9.52 2.55 17.05
N LEU A 61 9.94 3.37 16.09
CA LEU A 61 9.07 3.89 15.04
C LEU A 61 8.53 2.78 14.12
N ALA A 62 9.38 1.84 13.70
CA ALA A 62 8.98 0.73 12.84
C ALA A 62 7.96 -0.17 13.55
N ARG A 63 8.16 -0.45 14.85
CA ARG A 63 7.18 -1.18 15.68
C ARG A 63 5.84 -0.45 15.76
N ARG A 64 5.86 0.86 16.00
CA ARG A 64 4.65 1.69 16.05
C ARG A 64 3.90 1.66 14.71
N LEU A 65 4.59 1.84 13.60
CA LEU A 65 3.99 1.79 12.27
C LEU A 65 3.41 0.41 11.93
N ALA A 66 4.03 -0.66 12.43
CA ALA A 66 3.57 -2.02 12.17
C ALA A 66 2.34 -2.45 12.96
N THR A 67 2.05 -1.78 14.06
CA THR A 67 0.80 -1.95 14.81
C THR A 67 -0.21 -0.85 14.51
N TRP A 68 0.15 0.11 13.67
CA TRP A 68 -0.70 1.24 13.32
C TRP A 68 -1.74 0.86 12.26
N THR A 69 -2.99 0.75 12.73
CA THR A 69 -4.18 0.51 11.90
C THR A 69 -5.13 1.71 12.04
N PRO A 70 -4.95 2.78 11.25
CA PRO A 70 -5.82 3.95 11.36
C PRO A 70 -7.27 3.58 11.04
N ALA A 71 -8.20 4.06 11.86
CA ALA A 71 -9.64 3.88 11.64
C ALA A 71 -10.16 4.86 10.56
N ALA A 72 -11.30 4.52 9.95
CA ALA A 72 -12.00 5.39 9.03
C ALA A 72 -12.48 6.69 9.72
N PRO A 73 -12.48 7.84 9.03
CA PRO A 73 -13.06 9.07 9.56
C PRO A 73 -14.58 8.93 9.72
N THR A 74 -15.09 9.21 10.93
CA THR A 74 -16.51 9.08 11.27
C THR A 74 -17.33 10.33 10.93
N SER A 75 -16.72 11.51 10.94
CA SER A 75 -17.38 12.78 10.59
C SER A 75 -17.31 13.11 9.10
N ALA A 76 -18.29 13.86 8.60
CA ALA A 76 -18.30 14.32 7.21
C ALA A 76 -17.09 15.19 6.88
N LEU A 77 -16.74 16.14 7.76
CA LEU A 77 -15.55 16.97 7.61
C LEU A 77 -14.27 16.11 7.58
N GLY A 78 -14.17 15.11 8.46
CA GLY A 78 -13.05 14.18 8.48
C GLY A 78 -12.91 13.39 7.19
N ARG A 79 -14.03 12.94 6.60
CA ARG A 79 -14.05 12.26 5.28
C ARG A 79 -13.55 13.18 4.17
N VAL A 80 -14.02 14.42 4.12
CA VAL A 80 -13.60 15.41 3.12
C VAL A 80 -12.11 15.72 3.26
N ALA A 81 -11.62 15.96 4.48
CA ALA A 81 -10.22 16.23 4.74
C ALA A 81 -9.33 15.04 4.34
N ALA A 82 -9.73 13.81 4.68
CA ALA A 82 -9.05 12.59 4.29
C ALA A 82 -8.99 12.41 2.77
N MET A 83 -10.12 12.65 2.07
CA MET A 83 -10.20 12.60 0.61
C MET A 83 -9.28 13.63 -0.04
N ALA A 84 -9.35 14.89 0.40
CA ALA A 84 -8.51 15.96 -0.11
C ALA A 84 -7.02 15.66 0.10
N TRP A 85 -6.66 15.17 1.29
CA TRP A 85 -5.29 14.83 1.64
C TRP A 85 -4.74 13.63 0.85
N ALA A 86 -5.55 12.59 0.63
CA ALA A 86 -5.17 11.43 -0.17
C ALA A 86 -5.38 11.62 -1.69
N SER A 87 -5.91 12.77 -2.12
CA SER A 87 -6.29 13.01 -3.52
C SER A 87 -5.14 12.88 -4.52
N PRO A 88 -3.87 13.26 -4.22
CA PRO A 88 -2.80 13.10 -5.21
C PRO A 88 -2.50 11.63 -5.51
N LEU A 89 -2.51 10.77 -4.48
CA LEU A 89 -2.34 9.32 -4.67
C LEU A 89 -3.57 8.70 -5.34
N THR A 90 -4.76 9.21 -5.03
CA THR A 90 -6.02 8.76 -5.66
C THR A 90 -6.01 9.08 -7.16
N ALA A 91 -5.54 10.26 -7.56
CA ALA A 91 -5.41 10.64 -8.97
C ALA A 91 -4.43 9.73 -9.72
N VAL A 92 -3.27 9.41 -9.11
CA VAL A 92 -2.34 8.42 -9.67
C VAL A 92 -3.01 7.05 -9.80
N GLY A 93 -3.75 6.61 -8.77
CA GLY A 93 -4.49 5.36 -8.78
C GLY A 93 -5.53 5.29 -9.90
N LEU A 94 -6.30 6.36 -10.12
CA LEU A 94 -7.27 6.47 -11.22
C LEU A 94 -6.58 6.40 -12.58
N ALA A 95 -5.51 7.18 -12.78
CA ALA A 95 -4.76 7.21 -14.02
C ALA A 95 -4.16 5.84 -14.36
N LEU A 96 -3.52 5.18 -13.39
CA LEU A 96 -2.97 3.84 -13.58
C LEU A 96 -4.08 2.80 -13.77
N GLY A 97 -5.16 2.88 -12.99
CA GLY A 97 -6.30 1.98 -13.04
C GLY A 97 -7.00 1.98 -14.40
N ALA A 98 -7.14 3.15 -15.03
CA ALA A 98 -7.73 3.31 -16.35
C ALA A 98 -6.97 2.53 -17.45
N THR A 99 -5.67 2.28 -17.27
CA THR A 99 -4.85 1.54 -18.25
C THR A 99 -4.95 0.02 -18.14
N THR A 100 -5.72 -0.50 -17.18
CA THR A 100 -5.66 -1.93 -16.82
C THR A 100 -6.66 -2.83 -17.54
N GLY A 101 -7.71 -2.24 -18.12
CA GLY A 101 -8.85 -2.98 -18.68
C GLY A 101 -9.71 -3.71 -17.63
N GLY A 102 -9.53 -3.39 -16.34
CA GLY A 102 -10.35 -3.94 -15.25
C GLY A 102 -11.72 -3.25 -15.14
N ARG A 103 -12.61 -3.86 -14.36
CA ARG A 103 -13.95 -3.33 -14.07
C ARG A 103 -13.92 -2.58 -12.75
N ALA A 104 -14.34 -1.32 -12.79
CA ALA A 104 -14.44 -0.49 -11.59
C ALA A 104 -15.75 -0.77 -10.84
N ARG A 105 -15.66 -0.90 -9.52
CA ARG A 105 -16.79 -1.03 -8.59
C ARG A 105 -16.47 -0.23 -7.34
N TRP A 106 -17.45 0.53 -6.85
CA TRP A 106 -17.33 1.16 -5.54
C TRP A 106 -17.57 0.12 -4.43
N ASP A 107 -16.76 0.18 -3.38
CA ASP A 107 -16.89 -0.67 -2.20
C ASP A 107 -17.31 0.16 -0.99
N ASP A 108 -18.57 0.02 -0.59
CA ASP A 108 -19.17 0.83 0.49
C ASP A 108 -18.59 0.51 1.87
N GLU A 109 -18.25 -0.76 2.11
CA GLU A 109 -17.68 -1.21 3.39
C GLU A 109 -16.33 -0.55 3.67
N HIS A 110 -15.47 -0.49 2.67
CA HIS A 110 -14.11 0.06 2.81
C HIS A 110 -13.95 1.49 2.29
N GLY A 111 -14.98 2.04 1.63
CA GLY A 111 -15.02 3.39 1.09
C GLY A 111 -13.95 3.64 0.04
N CYS A 112 -13.80 2.72 -0.93
CA CYS A 112 -12.79 2.82 -1.99
C CYS A 112 -13.31 2.32 -3.34
N LEU A 113 -12.67 2.78 -4.42
CA LEU A 113 -12.92 2.30 -5.77
C LEU A 113 -12.03 1.09 -6.05
N VAL A 114 -12.63 -0.06 -6.34
CA VAL A 114 -11.93 -1.30 -6.66
C VAL A 114 -11.99 -1.56 -8.16
N ILE A 115 -10.84 -1.76 -8.79
CA ILE A 115 -10.70 -2.13 -10.19
C ILE A 115 -10.31 -3.60 -10.25
N GLU A 116 -11.27 -4.47 -10.57
CA GLU A 116 -11.12 -5.91 -10.58
C GLU A 116 -10.79 -6.46 -11.97
N GLY A 117 -10.15 -7.63 -12.02
CA GLY A 117 -9.80 -8.30 -13.28
C GLY A 117 -8.73 -7.56 -14.07
N ALA A 118 -7.86 -6.81 -13.41
CA ALA A 118 -6.85 -5.97 -14.04
C ALA A 118 -5.78 -6.81 -14.78
N ARG A 119 -5.68 -6.63 -16.11
CA ARG A 119 -4.82 -7.46 -16.97
C ARG A 119 -3.76 -6.68 -17.76
N ALA A 120 -3.95 -5.40 -18.02
CA ALA A 120 -3.01 -4.56 -18.77
C ALA A 120 -2.36 -3.48 -17.90
N GLY A 121 -1.51 -2.64 -18.50
CA GLY A 121 -0.93 -1.47 -17.85
C GLY A 121 -0.21 -1.78 -16.53
N SER A 122 -0.54 -1.02 -15.49
CA SER A 122 0.03 -1.16 -14.13
C SER A 122 -0.16 -2.57 -13.53
N ALA A 123 -1.19 -3.33 -13.94
CA ALA A 123 -1.41 -4.69 -13.48
C ALA A 123 -0.29 -5.66 -13.90
N ARG A 124 0.43 -5.35 -15.00
CA ARG A 124 1.63 -6.10 -15.39
C ARG A 124 2.75 -5.91 -14.37
N LEU A 125 2.92 -4.69 -13.85
CA LEU A 125 3.94 -4.39 -12.84
C LEU A 125 3.64 -5.11 -11.52
N LEU A 126 2.37 -5.16 -11.09
CA LEU A 126 1.95 -5.93 -9.92
C LEU A 126 2.38 -7.40 -10.01
N ARG A 127 2.12 -8.04 -11.15
CA ARG A 127 2.54 -9.43 -11.38
C ARG A 127 4.06 -9.61 -11.39
N VAL A 128 4.81 -8.64 -11.92
CA VAL A 128 6.29 -8.68 -11.92
C VAL A 128 6.85 -8.68 -10.50
N VAL A 129 6.28 -7.88 -9.60
CA VAL A 129 6.68 -7.84 -8.17
C VAL A 129 6.00 -8.92 -7.32
N GLY A 130 5.07 -9.69 -7.89
CA GLY A 130 4.37 -10.77 -7.20
C GLY A 130 3.22 -10.29 -6.31
N ALA A 131 2.67 -9.11 -6.56
CA ALA A 131 1.50 -8.56 -5.88
C ALA A 131 0.21 -8.94 -6.63
N GLY A 132 -0.86 -9.20 -5.87
CA GLY A 132 -2.18 -9.53 -6.41
C GLY A 132 -3.13 -8.32 -6.48
N ALA A 133 -2.92 -7.35 -5.61
CA ALA A 133 -3.63 -6.07 -5.58
C ALA A 133 -2.70 -4.97 -5.04
N ASN A 134 -3.08 -3.72 -5.20
CA ASN A 134 -2.47 -2.57 -4.52
C ASN A 134 -3.46 -1.42 -4.33
N ALA A 135 -3.39 -0.74 -3.20
CA ALA A 135 -4.07 0.53 -2.96
C ALA A 135 -3.19 1.74 -3.30
N MET A 136 -3.80 2.76 -3.91
CA MET A 136 -3.21 4.06 -4.23
C MET A 136 -4.23 5.15 -3.91
N GLY A 137 -4.10 5.77 -2.73
CA GLY A 137 -5.15 6.63 -2.21
C GLY A 137 -6.44 5.84 -1.99
N HIS A 138 -7.54 6.27 -2.62
CA HIS A 138 -8.84 5.58 -2.58
C HIS A 138 -9.08 4.61 -3.73
N VAL A 139 -8.07 4.30 -4.55
CA VAL A 139 -8.20 3.34 -5.65
C VAL A 139 -7.44 2.06 -5.34
N VAL A 140 -8.12 0.92 -5.42
CA VAL A 140 -7.52 -0.41 -5.32
C VAL A 140 -7.51 -1.04 -6.71
N VAL A 141 -6.34 -1.42 -7.21
CA VAL A 141 -6.22 -2.18 -8.46
C VAL A 141 -5.95 -3.63 -8.11
N SER A 142 -6.73 -4.55 -8.66
CA SER A 142 -6.71 -5.97 -8.33
C SER A 142 -6.64 -6.83 -9.58
N THR A 143 -5.70 -7.78 -9.59
CA THR A 143 -5.53 -8.74 -10.68
C THR A 143 -6.52 -9.91 -10.61
N TYR A 144 -7.22 -10.06 -9.48
CA TYR A 144 -8.25 -11.07 -9.28
C TYR A 144 -9.52 -10.70 -10.03
N GLY A 145 -10.22 -11.69 -10.62
CA GLY A 145 -11.53 -11.44 -11.26
C GLY A 145 -12.56 -10.89 -10.28
N ARG A 146 -12.56 -11.40 -9.05
CA ARG A 146 -13.21 -10.83 -7.87
C ARG A 146 -12.18 -10.82 -6.75
N THR A 147 -11.99 -9.68 -6.12
CA THR A 147 -10.99 -9.51 -5.06
C THR A 147 -11.45 -10.27 -3.81
N PRO A 148 -10.63 -11.18 -3.25
CA PRO A 148 -10.99 -11.87 -2.01
C PRO A 148 -11.22 -10.86 -0.86
N PRO A 149 -12.23 -11.04 0.00
CA PRO A 149 -12.56 -10.07 1.05
C PRO A 149 -11.37 -9.73 1.96
N VAL A 150 -10.59 -10.73 2.39
CA VAL A 150 -9.40 -10.51 3.21
C VAL A 150 -8.30 -9.71 2.48
N VAL A 151 -8.18 -9.86 1.15
CA VAL A 151 -7.25 -9.04 0.35
C VAL A 151 -7.79 -7.62 0.29
N LEU A 152 -9.09 -7.44 0.08
CA LEU A 152 -9.68 -6.12 0.05
C LEU A 152 -9.57 -5.39 1.40
N ALA A 153 -9.76 -6.08 2.52
CA ALA A 153 -9.55 -5.54 3.86
C ALA A 153 -8.09 -5.14 4.12
N HIS A 154 -7.12 -5.88 3.54
CA HIS A 154 -5.71 -5.50 3.56
C HIS A 154 -5.44 -4.23 2.76
N GLU A 155 -5.93 -4.15 1.52
CA GLU A 155 -5.79 -2.95 0.70
C GLU A 155 -6.52 -1.75 1.31
N ALA A 156 -7.66 -1.96 1.96
CA ALA A 156 -8.37 -0.94 2.72
C ALA A 156 -7.52 -0.39 3.88
N GLY A 157 -6.69 -1.23 4.51
CA GLY A 157 -5.68 -0.79 5.48
C GLY A 157 -4.73 0.25 4.88
N HIS A 158 -4.28 0.04 3.64
CA HIS A 158 -3.47 1.03 2.92
C HIS A 158 -4.25 2.29 2.53
N VAL A 159 -5.53 2.18 2.18
CA VAL A 159 -6.42 3.36 1.99
C VAL A 159 -6.44 4.21 3.26
N ARG A 160 -6.68 3.60 4.43
CA ARG A 160 -6.69 4.33 5.72
C ARG A 160 -5.33 4.95 6.04
N GLN A 161 -4.23 4.29 5.69
CA GLN A 161 -2.90 4.87 5.84
C GLN A 161 -2.70 6.07 4.91
N ALA A 162 -3.22 6.03 3.68
CA ALA A 162 -3.19 7.14 2.73
C ALA A 162 -4.04 8.32 3.20
N GLU A 163 -5.18 8.09 3.86
CA GLU A 163 -5.99 9.15 4.46
C GLU A 163 -5.28 9.91 5.59
N ARG A 164 -4.24 9.32 6.20
CA ARG A 164 -3.47 9.92 7.30
C ARG A 164 -2.15 10.51 6.83
N LEU A 165 -1.45 9.81 5.96
CA LEU A 165 -0.13 10.24 5.45
C LEU A 165 -0.22 11.02 4.14
N GLY A 166 -1.34 10.93 3.42
CA GLY A 166 -1.52 11.57 2.12
C GLY A 166 -0.39 11.19 1.17
N PRO A 167 0.21 12.15 0.45
CA PRO A 167 1.34 11.89 -0.45
C PRO A 167 2.57 11.30 0.26
N LEU A 168 2.72 11.51 1.58
CA LEU A 168 3.86 10.97 2.34
C LEU A 168 3.81 9.46 2.52
N LEU A 169 2.68 8.80 2.23
CA LEU A 169 2.61 7.34 2.27
C LEU A 169 3.63 6.72 1.29
N PHE A 170 3.78 7.29 0.09
CA PHE A 170 4.70 6.77 -0.91
C PHE A 170 6.17 6.76 -0.43
N PRO A 171 6.79 7.89 0.00
CA PRO A 171 8.15 7.88 0.50
C PRO A 171 8.30 6.98 1.73
N VAL A 172 7.36 7.03 2.70
CA VAL A 172 7.42 6.17 3.88
C VAL A 172 7.42 4.69 3.51
N TYR A 173 6.58 4.30 2.55
CA TYR A 173 6.48 2.93 2.07
C TYR A 173 7.76 2.48 1.36
N VAL A 174 8.27 3.24 0.40
CA VAL A 174 9.43 2.80 -0.42
C VAL A 174 10.72 2.76 0.39
N TRP A 175 10.93 3.70 1.31
CA TRP A 175 12.08 3.66 2.22
C TRP A 175 11.99 2.46 3.19
N SER A 176 10.79 2.18 3.70
CA SER A 176 10.56 1.00 4.54
C SER A 176 10.78 -0.30 3.77
N ALA A 177 10.29 -0.40 2.53
CA ALA A 177 10.51 -1.55 1.65
C ALA A 177 12.00 -1.73 1.31
N ALA A 178 12.72 -0.64 1.04
CA ALA A 178 14.16 -0.68 0.77
C ALA A 178 14.94 -1.18 1.99
N ARG A 179 14.56 -0.77 3.21
CA ARG A 179 15.26 -1.10 4.45
C ARG A 179 14.93 -2.51 4.97
N TYR A 180 13.65 -2.86 5.02
CA TYR A 180 13.16 -4.07 5.69
C TYR A 180 12.78 -5.20 4.71
N GLY A 181 12.54 -4.88 3.44
CA GLY A 181 11.92 -5.83 2.49
C GLY A 181 10.39 -5.78 2.57
N TYR A 182 9.71 -6.49 1.67
CA TYR A 182 8.25 -6.38 1.53
C TYR A 182 7.50 -7.04 2.69
N ARG A 183 7.92 -8.25 3.09
CA ARG A 183 7.29 -8.97 4.22
C ARG A 183 7.38 -8.21 5.53
N ASP A 184 8.55 -7.65 5.82
CA ASP A 184 8.85 -7.00 7.10
C ASP A 184 8.60 -5.48 7.08
N ASN A 185 8.14 -4.94 5.95
CA ASN A 185 7.78 -3.53 5.85
C ASN A 185 6.72 -3.21 6.93
N PRO A 186 6.97 -2.26 7.85
CA PRO A 186 6.01 -1.92 8.89
C PRO A 186 4.66 -1.45 8.35
N ILE A 187 4.62 -0.73 7.23
CA ILE A 187 3.37 -0.28 6.60
C ILE A 187 2.52 -1.48 6.15
N GLU A 188 3.16 -2.48 5.54
CA GLU A 188 2.55 -3.75 5.14
C GLU A 188 2.06 -4.57 6.34
N ARG A 189 2.85 -4.66 7.42
CA ARG A 189 2.42 -5.36 8.64
C ARG A 189 1.22 -4.69 9.29
N GLY A 190 1.17 -3.35 9.28
CA GLY A 190 0.00 -2.58 9.71
C GLY A 190 -1.24 -2.93 8.89
N ALA A 191 -1.13 -2.97 7.56
CA ALA A 191 -2.22 -3.39 6.68
C ALA A 191 -2.67 -4.85 6.94
N ARG A 192 -1.73 -5.80 7.15
CA ARG A 192 -2.07 -7.18 7.53
C ARG A 192 -2.75 -7.28 8.89
N LEU A 193 -2.37 -6.44 9.84
CA LEU A 193 -3.03 -6.36 11.15
C LEU A 193 -4.46 -5.80 11.01
N ALA A 194 -4.68 -4.80 10.14
CA ALA A 194 -6.01 -4.28 9.85
C ALA A 194 -6.92 -5.37 9.26
N ALA A 195 -6.43 -6.12 8.27
CA ALA A 195 -7.15 -7.24 7.67
C ALA A 195 -7.50 -8.35 8.68
N ARG A 196 -6.58 -8.66 9.60
CA ARG A 196 -6.84 -9.59 10.73
C ARG A 196 -7.98 -9.10 11.60
N ARG A 197 -7.90 -7.86 12.08
CA ARG A 197 -8.92 -7.27 12.96
C ARG A 197 -10.30 -7.27 12.31
N TRP A 198 -10.34 -7.06 10.99
CA TRP A 198 -11.57 -7.17 10.20
C TRP A 198 -12.14 -8.62 10.20
N LEU A 199 -11.30 -9.64 9.97
CA LEU A 199 -11.71 -11.04 10.07
C LEU A 199 -12.23 -11.37 11.48
N ASP A 200 -11.52 -10.93 12.51
CA ASP A 200 -11.88 -11.21 13.90
C ASP A 200 -13.24 -10.57 14.24
N ALA A 201 -13.49 -9.33 13.81
CA ALA A 201 -14.78 -8.66 13.99
C ALA A 201 -15.93 -9.37 13.26
N GLY A 202 -15.69 -9.90 12.06
CA GLY A 202 -16.65 -10.70 11.31
C GLY A 202 -16.94 -12.06 11.98
N SER A 203 -15.93 -12.69 12.57
CA SER A 203 -16.07 -13.98 13.27
C SER A 203 -16.87 -13.87 14.58
N VAL A 204 -16.82 -12.72 15.25
CA VAL A 204 -17.61 -12.42 16.45
C VAL A 204 -19.08 -12.16 16.11
N SER A 205 -19.36 -11.68 14.89
CA SER A 205 -20.71 -11.32 14.44
C SER A 205 -21.49 -12.47 13.78
N ALA A 206 -20.83 -13.61 13.49
CA ALA A 206 -21.51 -14.79 12.99
C ALA A 206 -22.21 -15.53 14.16
N PRO A 207 -23.50 -15.91 14.04
CA PRO A 207 -24.14 -16.74 15.06
C PRO A 207 -23.34 -18.03 15.21
N ARG A 208 -22.97 -18.37 16.46
CA ARG A 208 -22.40 -19.69 16.75
C ARG A 208 -23.49 -20.74 16.50
N PRO A 209 -23.13 -21.89 15.88
CA PRO A 209 -24.09 -22.96 15.62
C PRO A 209 -24.73 -23.49 16.91
#